data_AF-A0A2V2CUM3-F1
#
_entry.id   AF-A0A2V2CUM3-F1
#
_cell.length_a   1.000
_cell.length_b   1.000
_cell.length_c   1.000
_cell.angle_alpha   90.00
_cell.angle_beta   90.00
_cell.angle_gamma   90.00
#
_symmetry.space_group_name_H-M   'P 1'
#
loop_
_entity.id
_entity.type
_entity.pdbx_description
1 polymer ?
#
loop_
_entity_poly.entity_id
_entity_poly.type
_entity_poly.pdbx_seq_one_letter_code
_entity_poly.pdbx_strand_id
1 'polypeptide(L)'
;CGAHVYQRFHRTRIGKGYALEFLLQNIYGDYGKEYFDGFFVFDADNLLAENYITEMNRVFSDGFRIVTSYRNSKNYGDNWISAGYALWFLRESKYLNQARMTLGTSCAVSGTGFLMSSDILQECGGWKFYLLTEDIEFTVHNVVNGERIGYCRDAVLYDEQPVKFSQSCRQRLRWARGYLQVLRKYGLRLFRGIFRKKGFACFDMIMAIMPAFLLSSLGLAANLVLGTAGLIQGRGIGILAIELVKSFFSSYLFLFGLGLIPLITEWKKIYTKKIRKILSAFTFPIFMITYIPITIAAMFRKVGWKPIEHKAAVTLEQVKGAPAVIKLGADHLVAEGGTRNGTDDISGR
;
A
#
# COMPACT_ATOMS: atom_id res chain seq x y z
N CYS A 1 -6.01 15.76 -25.23
CA CYS A 1 -5.38 15.06 -24.08
C CYS A 1 -5.90 13.63 -24.06
N GLY A 2 -5.03 12.64 -24.01
CA GLY A 2 -5.41 11.23 -23.99
C GLY A 2 -4.28 10.38 -23.39
N ALA A 3 -4.53 9.09 -23.20
CA ALA A 3 -3.51 8.13 -22.78
C ALA A 3 -2.97 7.37 -24.00
N HIS A 4 -1.65 7.21 -24.09
CA HIS A 4 -1.04 6.25 -25.01
C HIS A 4 -1.14 4.85 -24.39
N VAL A 5 -1.79 3.91 -25.09
CA VAL A 5 -2.11 2.58 -24.55
C VAL A 5 -1.31 1.52 -25.29
N TYR A 6 -0.44 0.82 -24.56
CA TYR A 6 0.25 -0.37 -25.06
C TYR A 6 -0.49 -1.62 -24.58
N GLN A 7 -0.97 -2.43 -25.51
CA GLN A 7 -1.72 -3.65 -25.20
C GLN A 7 -0.79 -4.87 -25.18
N ARG A 8 -0.98 -5.73 -24.18
CA ARG A 8 -0.17 -6.94 -24.00
C ARG A 8 -1.05 -8.12 -23.64
N PHE A 9 -0.88 -9.22 -24.37
CA PHE A 9 -1.54 -10.49 -24.07
C PHE A 9 -0.48 -11.58 -23.93
N HIS A 10 -0.39 -12.19 -22.74
CA HIS A 10 0.59 -13.25 -22.49
C HIS A 10 0.04 -14.29 -21.51
N ARG A 11 0.19 -15.58 -21.84
CA ARG A 11 -0.40 -16.68 -21.05
C ARG A 11 0.47 -17.15 -19.88
N THR A 12 1.80 -17.08 -20.01
CA THR A 12 2.75 -17.59 -18.99
C THR A 12 3.45 -16.48 -18.17
N ARG A 13 3.90 -15.40 -18.81
CA ARG A 13 4.47 -14.21 -18.16
C ARG A 13 3.37 -13.24 -17.71
N ILE A 14 2.66 -13.62 -16.65
CA ILE A 14 1.55 -12.88 -16.06
C ILE A 14 2.00 -12.08 -14.82
N GLY A 15 1.35 -10.94 -14.57
CA GLY A 15 1.63 -10.07 -13.42
C GLY A 15 2.24 -8.73 -13.79
N LYS A 16 2.23 -7.81 -12.81
CA LYS A 16 2.61 -6.40 -12.99
C LYS A 16 4.06 -6.23 -13.43
N GLY A 17 4.99 -7.02 -12.88
CA GLY A 17 6.41 -6.96 -13.26
C GLY A 17 6.67 -7.13 -14.76
N TYR A 18 6.07 -8.15 -15.39
CA TYR A 18 6.21 -8.38 -16.83
C TYR A 18 5.48 -7.35 -17.69
N ALA A 19 4.40 -6.76 -17.16
CA ALA A 19 3.70 -5.68 -17.84
C ALA A 19 4.52 -4.38 -17.85
N LEU A 20 5.20 -4.07 -16.73
CA LEU A 20 6.09 -2.91 -16.61
C LEU A 20 7.32 -3.05 -17.53
N GLU A 21 7.94 -4.23 -17.60
CA GLU A 21 9.02 -4.49 -18.56
C GLU A 21 8.59 -4.23 -20.00
N PHE A 22 7.44 -4.80 -20.42
CA PHE A 22 6.91 -4.58 -21.75
C PHE A 22 6.62 -3.11 -22.03
N LEU A 23 5.96 -2.42 -21.08
CA LEU A 23 5.65 -1.00 -21.21
C LEU A 23 6.92 -0.16 -21.40
N LEU A 24 7.92 -0.37 -20.56
CA LEU A 24 9.19 0.38 -20.63
C LEU A 24 9.93 0.09 -21.94
N GLN A 25 9.93 -1.14 -22.44
CA GLN A 25 10.55 -1.47 -23.73
C GLN A 25 9.91 -0.73 -24.91
N ASN A 26 8.58 -0.61 -24.93
CA ASN A 26 7.90 0.16 -25.97
C ASN A 26 8.19 1.65 -25.83
N ILE A 27 8.11 2.21 -24.62
CA ILE A 27 8.46 3.62 -24.37
C ILE A 27 9.91 3.91 -24.81
N TYR A 28 10.85 3.03 -24.52
CA TYR A 28 12.24 3.19 -24.95
C TYR A 28 12.41 3.07 -26.47
N GLY A 29 11.58 2.28 -27.15
CA GLY A 29 11.56 2.20 -28.60
C GLY A 29 11.04 3.49 -29.25
N ASP A 30 9.98 4.06 -28.68
CA ASP A 30 9.28 5.21 -29.25
C ASP A 30 9.97 6.54 -28.96
N TYR A 31 10.57 6.67 -27.77
CA TYR A 31 11.13 7.95 -27.29
C TYR A 31 12.64 7.90 -27.02
N GLY A 32 13.22 6.71 -26.84
CA GLY A 32 14.57 6.53 -26.34
C GLY A 32 14.64 6.42 -24.82
N LYS A 33 15.76 5.90 -24.29
CA LYS A 33 15.93 5.61 -22.85
C LYS A 33 16.14 6.85 -21.99
N GLU A 34 16.68 7.91 -22.57
CA GLU A 34 17.07 9.15 -21.89
C GLU A 34 16.02 10.27 -22.04
N TYR A 35 14.91 10.00 -22.72
CA TYR A 35 13.91 11.02 -23.02
C TYR A 35 13.12 11.50 -21.79
N PHE A 36 12.87 10.61 -20.83
CA PHE A 36 12.15 10.92 -19.59
C PHE A 36 13.11 10.86 -18.40
N ASP A 37 13.00 11.82 -17.47
CA ASP A 37 13.81 11.85 -16.24
C ASP A 37 13.39 10.76 -15.23
N GLY A 38 12.13 10.32 -15.31
CA GLY A 38 11.59 9.33 -14.38
C GLY A 38 10.18 8.89 -14.74
N PHE A 39 9.72 7.86 -14.03
CA PHE A 39 8.47 7.18 -14.29
C PHE A 39 7.66 7.05 -13.01
N PHE A 40 6.41 7.50 -13.06
CA PHE A 40 5.43 7.21 -12.03
C PHE A 40 4.75 5.88 -12.30
N VAL A 41 4.53 5.09 -11.24
CA VAL A 41 3.82 3.82 -11.32
C VAL A 41 2.57 3.86 -10.45
N PHE A 42 1.42 3.75 -11.09
CA PHE A 42 0.10 3.70 -10.44
C PHE A 42 -0.64 2.42 -10.79
N ASP A 43 -1.45 1.94 -9.85
CA ASP A 43 -2.49 0.95 -10.13
C ASP A 43 -3.72 1.65 -10.72
N ALA A 44 -4.48 0.93 -11.54
CA ALA A 44 -5.61 1.49 -12.28
C ALA A 44 -6.76 2.01 -11.40
N ASP A 45 -6.81 1.59 -10.14
CA ASP A 45 -7.84 1.99 -9.17
C ASP A 45 -7.44 3.20 -8.31
N ASN A 46 -6.21 3.71 -8.49
CA ASN A 46 -5.67 4.80 -7.69
C ASN A 46 -6.30 6.15 -8.05
N LEU A 47 -6.65 6.91 -7.02
CA LEU A 47 -7.03 8.31 -7.13
C LEU A 47 -5.93 9.17 -6.52
N LEU A 48 -5.54 10.23 -7.21
CA LEU A 48 -4.47 11.12 -6.75
C LEU A 48 -5.05 12.42 -6.20
N ALA A 49 -4.44 12.95 -5.15
CA ALA A 49 -4.64 14.35 -4.79
C ALA A 49 -4.16 15.26 -5.93
N GLU A 50 -4.80 16.42 -6.11
CA GLU A 50 -4.49 17.34 -7.22
C GLU A 50 -3.03 17.80 -7.24
N ASN A 51 -2.41 17.97 -6.07
CA ASN A 51 -1.02 18.36 -5.93
C ASN A 51 -0.02 17.18 -5.97
N TYR A 52 -0.48 15.94 -6.18
CA TYR A 52 0.35 14.74 -6.03
C TYR A 52 1.66 14.80 -6.84
N ILE A 53 1.56 15.11 -8.13
CA ILE A 53 2.72 15.12 -9.03
C ILE A 53 3.69 16.24 -8.63
N THR A 54 3.17 17.42 -8.28
CA THR A 54 3.97 18.55 -7.82
C THR A 54 4.77 18.22 -6.56
N GLU A 55 4.14 17.59 -5.56
CA GLU A 55 4.84 17.23 -4.32
C GLU A 55 5.86 16.10 -4.53
N MET A 56 5.55 15.11 -5.37
CA MET A 56 6.52 14.08 -5.74
C MET A 56 7.72 14.67 -6.47
N ASN A 57 7.48 15.62 -7.39
CA ASN A 57 8.54 16.28 -8.14
C ASN A 57 9.47 17.08 -7.22
N ARG A 58 8.95 17.74 -6.18
CA ARG A 58 9.78 18.43 -5.17
C ARG A 58 10.78 17.46 -4.51
N VAL A 59 10.29 16.33 -3.99
CA VAL A 59 11.15 15.34 -3.33
C VAL A 59 12.12 14.68 -4.31
N PHE A 60 11.72 14.49 -5.56
CA PHE A 60 12.60 14.01 -6.62
C PHE A 60 13.73 15.01 -6.91
N SER A 61 13.40 16.30 -7.05
CA SER A 61 14.35 17.39 -7.26
C SER A 61 15.29 17.63 -6.06
N ASP A 62 14.90 17.23 -4.85
CA ASP A 62 15.76 17.22 -3.66
C ASP A 62 16.84 16.11 -3.70
N GLY A 63 16.90 15.32 -4.77
CA GLY A 63 17.95 14.35 -5.05
C GLY A 63 17.60 12.89 -4.74
N PHE A 64 16.36 12.59 -4.34
CA PHE A 64 15.91 11.20 -4.20
C PHE A 64 15.57 10.61 -5.56
N ARG A 65 16.28 9.56 -5.98
CA ARG A 65 16.08 8.92 -7.29
C ARG A 65 14.91 7.93 -7.32
N ILE A 66 14.47 7.49 -6.15
CA ILE A 66 13.27 6.68 -5.95
C ILE A 66 12.46 7.33 -4.83
N VAL A 67 11.18 7.58 -5.07
CA VAL A 67 10.29 8.24 -4.11
C VAL A 67 9.01 7.44 -3.98
N THR A 68 8.62 7.08 -2.76
CA THR A 68 7.29 6.54 -2.45
C THR A 68 6.43 7.62 -1.80
N SER A 69 5.11 7.49 -1.88
CA SER A 69 4.18 8.52 -1.40
C SER A 69 3.34 8.10 -0.19
N TYR A 70 2.56 9.03 0.34
CA TYR A 70 1.51 8.74 1.32
C TYR A 70 0.39 7.93 0.67
N ARG A 71 0.02 6.80 1.29
CA ARG A 71 -1.05 5.92 0.84
C ARG A 71 -2.22 5.95 1.80
N ASN A 72 -3.40 6.21 1.26
CA ASN A 72 -4.68 6.15 1.95
C ASN A 72 -5.64 5.25 1.18
N SER A 73 -6.81 4.97 1.74
CA SER A 73 -7.79 4.08 1.11
C SER A 73 -9.09 4.81 0.80
N LYS A 74 -9.63 4.58 -0.41
CA LYS A 74 -10.90 5.18 -0.83
C LYS A 74 -12.13 4.51 -0.20
N ASN A 75 -11.99 3.30 0.32
CA ASN A 75 -13.09 2.49 0.87
C ASN A 75 -12.84 1.97 2.30
N TYR A 76 -12.16 2.78 3.13
CA TYR A 76 -11.88 2.50 4.55
C TYR A 76 -13.15 2.01 5.29
N GLY A 77 -14.28 2.65 5.01
CA GLY A 77 -15.53 2.44 5.73
C GLY A 77 -16.33 1.21 5.33
N ASP A 78 -15.97 0.45 4.30
CA ASP A 78 -16.85 -0.60 3.76
C ASP A 78 -17.08 -1.73 4.77
N ASN A 79 -16.00 -2.26 5.38
CA ASN A 79 -16.10 -3.22 6.48
C ASN A 79 -14.79 -3.32 7.29
N TRP A 80 -14.75 -4.25 8.24
CA TRP A 80 -13.60 -4.48 9.12
C TRP A 80 -12.32 -4.92 8.38
N ILE A 81 -12.46 -5.51 7.18
CA ILE A 81 -11.33 -5.96 6.36
C ILE A 81 -10.71 -4.76 5.66
N SER A 82 -11.51 -3.96 4.94
CA SER A 82 -11.01 -2.76 4.26
C SER A 82 -10.44 -1.74 5.25
N ALA A 83 -11.08 -1.55 6.41
CA ALA A 83 -10.56 -0.74 7.49
C ALA A 83 -9.22 -1.28 8.06
N GLY A 84 -9.10 -2.61 8.18
CA GLY A 84 -7.88 -3.28 8.64
C GLY A 84 -6.70 -3.02 7.70
N TYR A 85 -6.92 -3.16 6.39
CA TYR A 85 -5.91 -2.80 5.37
C TYR A 85 -5.56 -1.32 5.43
N ALA A 86 -6.55 -0.45 5.50
CA ALA A 86 -6.30 0.99 5.50
C ALA A 86 -5.47 1.42 6.72
N LEU A 87 -5.77 0.91 7.92
CA LEU A 87 -4.94 1.14 9.10
C LEU A 87 -3.52 0.58 8.94
N TRP A 88 -3.37 -0.61 8.35
CA TRP A 88 -2.07 -1.20 8.06
C TRP A 88 -1.25 -0.34 7.10
N PHE A 89 -1.84 0.12 5.99
CA PHE A 89 -1.17 0.95 5.01
C PHE A 89 -0.88 2.36 5.53
N LEU A 90 -1.78 2.97 6.31
CA LEU A 90 -1.50 4.22 7.01
C LEU A 90 -0.32 4.07 7.97
N ARG A 91 -0.26 2.95 8.72
CA ARG A 91 0.88 2.63 9.58
C ARG A 91 2.18 2.57 8.77
N GLU A 92 2.17 1.82 7.68
CA GLU A 92 3.34 1.62 6.83
C GLU A 92 3.79 2.91 6.15
N SER A 93 2.91 3.55 5.37
CA SER A 93 3.27 4.70 4.54
C SER A 93 3.64 5.90 5.40
N LYS A 94 2.89 6.20 6.47
CA LYS A 94 3.22 7.35 7.32
C LYS A 94 4.29 7.02 8.33
N TYR A 95 4.12 6.02 9.18
CA TYR A 95 4.95 5.93 10.39
C TYR A 95 6.25 5.20 10.14
N LEU A 96 6.25 4.17 9.29
CA LEU A 96 7.49 3.49 8.92
C LEU A 96 8.29 4.34 7.93
N ASN A 97 7.72 4.73 6.78
CA ASN A 97 8.50 5.47 5.78
C ASN A 97 8.91 6.87 6.26
N GLN A 98 8.07 7.60 7.00
CA GLN A 98 8.52 8.86 7.59
C GLN A 98 9.67 8.68 8.56
N ALA A 99 9.56 7.73 9.49
CA ALA A 99 10.63 7.48 10.46
C ALA A 99 11.92 7.04 9.75
N ARG A 100 11.80 6.21 8.71
CA ARG A 100 12.93 5.78 7.87
C ARG A 100 13.64 6.96 7.22
N MET A 101 12.88 7.85 6.59
CA MET A 101 13.44 9.05 5.96
C MET A 101 14.08 9.99 6.98
N THR A 102 13.43 10.23 8.13
CA THR A 102 13.95 11.09 9.20
C THR A 102 15.24 10.53 9.81
N LEU A 103 15.34 9.21 9.98
CA LEU A 103 16.56 8.54 10.46
C LEU A 103 17.64 8.39 9.37
N GLY A 104 17.37 8.87 8.16
CA GLY A 104 18.28 8.75 7.02
C GLY A 104 18.58 7.29 6.64
N THR A 105 17.64 6.37 6.86
CA THR A 105 17.66 5.02 6.28
C THR A 105 16.86 5.02 4.96
N SER A 106 16.44 3.86 4.44
CA SER A 106 15.62 3.78 3.22
C SER A 106 14.16 3.50 3.54
N CYS A 107 13.26 4.16 2.82
CA CYS A 107 11.85 3.78 2.74
C CYS A 107 11.66 2.50 1.91
N ALA A 108 10.42 2.03 1.83
CA ALA A 108 10.03 0.92 0.96
C ALA A 108 8.88 1.32 0.05
N VAL A 109 8.91 0.83 -1.20
CA VAL A 109 7.81 0.94 -2.15
C VAL A 109 6.83 -0.21 -1.89
N SER A 110 5.54 0.12 -1.78
CA SER A 110 4.48 -0.82 -1.38
C SER A 110 3.44 -1.03 -2.49
N GLY A 111 3.90 -1.19 -3.73
CA GLY A 111 3.09 -1.68 -4.84
C GLY A 111 2.69 -0.60 -5.85
N THR A 112 2.37 0.60 -5.38
CA THR A 112 1.89 1.69 -6.22
C THR A 112 2.26 3.05 -5.61
N GLY A 113 2.13 4.13 -6.37
CA GLY A 113 2.35 5.47 -5.84
C GLY A 113 3.81 5.82 -5.67
N PHE A 114 4.66 5.33 -6.57
CA PHE A 114 6.07 5.59 -6.50
C PHE A 114 6.57 6.16 -7.82
N LEU A 115 7.64 6.93 -7.71
CA LEU A 115 8.46 7.41 -8.80
C LEU A 115 9.81 6.71 -8.75
N MET A 116 10.34 6.37 -9.92
CA MET A 116 11.71 5.92 -10.11
C MET A 116 12.36 6.70 -11.25
N SER A 117 13.60 7.14 -11.07
CA SER A 117 14.35 7.84 -12.12
C SER A 117 14.68 6.91 -13.28
N SER A 118 14.90 7.50 -14.46
CA SER A 118 15.43 6.76 -15.60
C SER A 118 16.81 6.18 -15.31
N ASP A 119 17.68 6.89 -14.59
CA ASP A 119 19.00 6.38 -14.20
C ASP A 119 18.92 5.10 -13.35
N ILE A 120 17.99 5.01 -12.41
CA ILE A 120 17.78 3.80 -11.59
C ILE A 120 17.40 2.62 -12.49
N LEU A 121 16.55 2.84 -13.48
CA LEU A 121 16.20 1.81 -14.45
C LEU A 121 17.41 1.41 -15.30
N GLN A 122 18.25 2.37 -15.70
CA GLN A 122 19.48 2.08 -16.46
C GLN A 122 20.48 1.26 -15.63
N GLU A 123 20.69 1.62 -14.36
CA GLU A 123 21.55 0.87 -13.42
C GLU A 123 21.03 -0.55 -13.18
N CYS A 124 19.71 -0.75 -13.15
CA CYS A 124 19.08 -2.07 -13.08
C CYS A 124 19.18 -2.85 -14.42
N GLY A 125 19.53 -2.17 -15.51
CA GLY A 125 19.50 -2.69 -16.88
C GLY A 125 18.08 -2.94 -17.38
N GLY A 126 17.14 -2.05 -17.04
CA GLY A 126 15.71 -2.15 -17.28
C GLY A 126 14.92 -2.71 -16.09
N TRP A 127 13.61 -2.91 -16.28
CA TRP A 127 12.76 -3.52 -15.26
C TRP A 127 12.91 -5.04 -15.22
N LYS A 128 13.51 -5.56 -14.14
CA LYS A 128 13.83 -6.99 -13.97
C LYS A 128 13.28 -7.60 -12.68
N PHE A 129 12.11 -7.13 -12.26
CA PHE A 129 11.45 -7.53 -11.01
C PHE A 129 10.16 -8.28 -11.34
N TYR A 130 10.12 -9.57 -11.03
CA TYR A 130 9.08 -10.50 -11.47
C TYR A 130 8.61 -11.46 -10.36
N LEU A 131 9.10 -11.29 -9.13
CA LEU A 131 8.57 -12.03 -7.99
C LEU A 131 7.11 -11.61 -7.71
N LEU A 132 6.42 -12.36 -6.84
CA LEU A 132 5.02 -12.08 -6.50
C LEU A 132 4.79 -10.70 -5.85
N THR A 133 5.87 -10.09 -5.35
CA THR A 133 5.95 -8.74 -4.76
C THR A 133 7.11 -8.02 -5.45
N GLU A 134 6.91 -7.64 -6.71
CA GLU A 134 7.91 -6.98 -7.56
C GLU A 134 8.36 -5.61 -7.00
N ASP A 135 7.46 -4.93 -6.30
CA ASP A 135 7.66 -3.70 -5.56
C ASP A 135 8.69 -3.84 -4.43
N ILE A 136 8.56 -4.90 -3.63
CA ILE A 136 9.49 -5.23 -2.55
C ILE A 136 10.79 -5.80 -3.13
N GLU A 137 10.72 -6.54 -4.24
CA GLU A 137 11.91 -6.98 -4.95
C GLU A 137 12.75 -5.80 -5.45
N PHE A 138 12.10 -4.81 -6.08
CA PHE A 138 12.70 -3.56 -6.52
C PHE A 138 13.29 -2.78 -5.33
N THR A 139 12.53 -2.65 -4.25
CA THR A 139 12.99 -1.99 -3.01
C THR A 139 14.26 -2.63 -2.48
N VAL A 140 14.23 -3.95 -2.26
CA VAL A 140 15.36 -4.68 -1.66
C VAL A 140 16.57 -4.64 -2.57
N HIS A 141 16.40 -4.79 -3.89
CA HIS A 141 17.50 -4.69 -4.86
C HIS A 141 18.26 -3.36 -4.72
N ASN A 142 17.54 -2.25 -4.68
CA ASN A 142 18.13 -0.92 -4.55
C ASN A 142 18.78 -0.71 -3.18
N VAL A 143 18.13 -1.14 -2.10
CA VAL A 143 18.68 -1.05 -0.74
C VAL A 143 20.00 -1.83 -0.60
N VAL A 144 20.10 -3.04 -1.14
CA VAL A 144 21.36 -3.83 -1.06
C VAL A 144 22.48 -3.25 -1.94
N ASN A 145 22.14 -2.41 -2.92
CA ASN A 145 23.09 -1.67 -3.76
C ASN A 145 23.45 -0.30 -3.16
N GLY A 146 22.87 0.09 -2.02
CA GLY A 146 23.20 1.33 -1.32
C GLY A 146 22.32 2.53 -1.66
N GLU A 147 21.32 2.35 -2.52
CA GLU A 147 20.33 3.39 -2.85
C GLU A 147 19.35 3.59 -1.69
N ARG A 148 18.78 4.79 -1.60
CA ARG A 148 17.83 5.18 -0.56
C ARG A 148 16.53 5.67 -1.18
N ILE A 149 15.45 5.02 -0.79
CA ILE A 149 14.11 5.44 -1.21
C ILE A 149 13.64 6.57 -0.30
N GLY A 150 13.26 7.69 -0.92
CA GLY A 150 12.64 8.85 -0.26
C GLY A 150 11.15 8.66 -0.04
N TYR A 151 10.57 9.49 0.83
CA TYR A 151 9.14 9.48 1.14
C TYR A 151 8.53 10.87 0.97
N CYS A 152 7.55 11.00 0.09
CA CYS A 152 6.77 12.23 -0.06
C CYS A 152 5.48 12.13 0.77
N ARG A 153 5.47 12.82 1.91
CA ARG A 153 4.32 12.86 2.84
C ARG A 153 3.10 13.57 2.24
N ASP A 154 3.33 14.58 1.41
CA ASP A 154 2.29 15.49 0.93
C ASP A 154 1.69 15.05 -0.41
N ALA A 155 2.30 14.06 -1.08
CA ALA A 155 1.73 13.35 -2.21
C ALA A 155 0.81 12.21 -1.74
N VAL A 156 -0.50 12.44 -1.75
CA VAL A 156 -1.51 11.49 -1.27
C VAL A 156 -2.19 10.76 -2.42
N LEU A 157 -2.12 9.42 -2.40
CA LEU A 157 -2.96 8.56 -3.24
C LEU A 157 -3.99 7.79 -2.43
N TYR A 158 -5.08 7.42 -3.09
CA TYR A 158 -6.16 6.60 -2.53
C TYR A 158 -6.37 5.35 -3.37
N ASP A 159 -6.31 4.18 -2.75
CA ASP A 159 -6.48 2.89 -3.41
C ASP A 159 -7.68 2.09 -2.86
N GLU A 160 -8.10 1.06 -3.59
CA GLU A 160 -9.17 0.17 -3.15
C GLU A 160 -8.66 -1.00 -2.32
N GLN A 161 -9.30 -1.23 -1.17
CA GLN A 161 -9.00 -2.36 -0.31
C GLN A 161 -10.01 -3.50 -0.47
N PRO A 162 -9.57 -4.77 -0.35
CA PRO A 162 -10.49 -5.90 -0.42
C PRO A 162 -11.57 -5.85 0.64
N VAL A 163 -12.81 -6.12 0.22
CA VAL A 163 -13.98 -6.22 1.12
C VAL A 163 -14.29 -7.69 1.44
N LYS A 164 -14.04 -8.63 0.52
CA LYS A 164 -14.28 -10.06 0.77
C LYS A 164 -13.10 -10.71 1.49
N PHE A 165 -13.39 -11.50 2.53
CA PHE A 165 -12.35 -12.24 3.26
C PHE A 165 -11.54 -13.18 2.36
N SER A 166 -12.18 -13.88 1.42
CA SER A 166 -11.50 -14.75 0.47
C SER A 166 -10.55 -13.98 -0.48
N GLN A 167 -10.90 -12.75 -0.89
CA GLN A 167 -9.99 -11.88 -1.66
C GLN A 167 -8.81 -11.44 -0.79
N SER A 168 -9.08 -11.00 0.44
CA SER A 168 -8.06 -10.60 1.40
C SER A 168 -7.06 -11.73 1.69
N CYS A 169 -7.54 -12.95 1.94
CA CYS A 169 -6.68 -14.11 2.18
C CYS A 169 -5.80 -14.42 0.97
N ARG A 170 -6.34 -14.39 -0.26
CA ARG A 170 -5.55 -14.63 -1.47
C ARG A 170 -4.45 -13.57 -1.66
N GLN A 171 -4.77 -12.31 -1.41
CA GLN A 171 -3.81 -11.21 -1.56
C GLN A 171 -2.69 -11.30 -0.52
N ARG A 172 -3.02 -11.49 0.76
CA ARG A 172 -2.03 -11.62 1.85
C ARG A 172 -1.20 -12.90 1.74
N LEU A 173 -1.78 -13.99 1.24
CA LEU A 173 -1.06 -15.22 0.92
C LEU A 173 -0.01 -14.99 -0.18
N ARG A 174 -0.38 -14.23 -1.23
CA ARG A 174 0.55 -13.82 -2.29
C ARG A 174 1.69 -12.97 -1.74
N TRP A 175 1.40 -12.00 -0.88
CA TRP A 175 2.43 -11.16 -0.26
C TRP A 175 3.37 -11.96 0.63
N ALA A 176 2.84 -12.78 1.54
CA ALA A 176 3.64 -13.65 2.39
C ALA A 176 4.55 -14.57 1.57
N ARG A 177 4.04 -15.14 0.47
CA ARG A 177 4.87 -15.95 -0.44
C ARG A 177 5.92 -15.11 -1.17
N GLY A 178 5.57 -13.91 -1.61
CA GLY A 178 6.50 -12.98 -2.25
C GLY A 178 7.65 -12.59 -1.32
N TYR A 179 7.36 -12.30 -0.05
CA TYR A 179 8.38 -11.99 0.95
C TYR A 179 9.36 -13.16 1.16
N LEU A 180 8.87 -14.39 1.22
CA LEU A 180 9.72 -15.59 1.25
C LEU A 180 10.59 -15.71 -0.02
N GLN A 181 10.05 -15.39 -1.19
CA GLN A 181 10.83 -15.39 -2.44
C GLN A 181 11.93 -14.33 -2.42
N VAL A 182 11.63 -13.11 -1.94
CA VAL A 182 12.60 -12.02 -1.82
C VAL A 182 13.68 -12.39 -0.81
N LEU A 183 13.32 -12.90 0.38
CA LEU A 183 14.31 -13.38 1.37
C LEU A 183 15.19 -14.49 0.81
N ARG A 184 14.62 -15.44 0.06
CA ARG A 184 15.41 -16.50 -0.59
C ARG A 184 16.40 -15.92 -1.61
N LYS A 185 15.99 -14.91 -2.39
CA LYS A 185 16.81 -14.32 -3.46
C LYS A 185 17.86 -13.32 -2.94
N TYR A 186 17.52 -12.54 -1.92
CA TYR A 186 18.33 -11.40 -1.45
C TYR A 186 18.81 -11.52 0.01
N GLY A 187 18.37 -12.52 0.78
CA GLY A 187 18.61 -12.62 2.22
C GLY A 187 20.09 -12.57 2.61
N LEU A 188 20.97 -13.27 1.88
CA LEU A 188 22.42 -13.20 2.12
C LEU A 188 23.00 -11.81 1.82
N ARG A 189 22.51 -11.13 0.78
CA ARG A 189 22.96 -9.77 0.42
C ARG A 189 22.49 -8.75 1.45
N LEU A 190 21.24 -8.86 1.90
CA LEU A 190 20.70 -8.06 2.99
C LEU A 190 21.51 -8.28 4.28
N PHE A 191 21.75 -9.54 4.68
CA PHE A 191 22.51 -9.85 5.89
C PHE A 191 23.93 -9.27 5.84
N ARG A 192 24.66 -9.45 4.72
CA ARG A 192 25.98 -8.84 4.52
C ARG A 192 25.90 -7.30 4.52
N GLY A 193 24.81 -6.74 4.01
CA GLY A 193 24.56 -5.30 3.99
C GLY A 193 24.40 -4.68 5.37
N ILE A 194 23.96 -5.44 6.39
CA ILE A 194 23.86 -4.97 7.78
C ILE A 194 25.21 -4.44 8.29
N PHE A 195 26.30 -5.12 7.94
CA PHE A 195 27.65 -4.81 8.43
C PHE A 195 28.36 -3.72 7.62
N ARG A 196 27.70 -3.11 6.64
CA ARG A 196 28.25 -1.98 5.86
C ARG A 196 27.90 -0.64 6.52
N LYS A 197 28.61 0.42 6.13
CA LYS A 197 28.25 1.81 6.49
C LYS A 197 26.80 2.07 6.03
N LYS A 198 25.95 2.58 6.92
CA LYS A 198 24.49 2.78 6.69
C LYS A 198 23.70 1.47 6.51
N GLY A 199 24.19 0.34 7.03
CA GLY A 199 23.56 -0.99 6.91
C GLY A 199 22.23 -1.19 7.63
N PHE A 200 21.77 -0.22 8.43
CA PHE A 200 20.47 -0.30 9.11
C PHE A 200 19.30 -0.48 8.14
N ALA A 201 19.39 0.07 6.92
CA ALA A 201 18.37 -0.15 5.88
C ALA A 201 18.22 -1.64 5.54
N CYS A 202 19.31 -2.38 5.46
CA CYS A 202 19.26 -3.83 5.20
C CYS A 202 18.65 -4.59 6.38
N PHE A 203 18.98 -4.20 7.62
CA PHE A 203 18.39 -4.79 8.82
C PHE A 203 16.88 -4.54 8.88
N ASP A 204 16.45 -3.29 8.71
CA ASP A 204 15.04 -2.88 8.70
C ASP A 204 14.27 -3.59 7.58
N MET A 205 14.84 -3.72 6.37
CA MET A 205 14.20 -4.48 5.30
C MET A 205 14.06 -5.96 5.64
N ILE A 206 15.05 -6.60 6.27
CA ILE A 206 14.90 -7.97 6.77
C ILE A 206 13.75 -8.03 7.77
N MET A 207 13.71 -7.16 8.78
CA MET A 207 12.66 -7.17 9.80
C MET A 207 11.27 -6.91 9.23
N ALA A 208 11.16 -6.07 8.19
CA ALA A 208 9.90 -5.73 7.54
C ALA A 208 9.33 -6.88 6.69
N ILE A 209 10.19 -7.63 6.00
CA ILE A 209 9.76 -8.73 5.11
C ILE A 209 9.84 -10.11 5.78
N MET A 210 10.51 -10.21 6.92
CA MET A 210 10.60 -11.46 7.67
C MET A 210 9.18 -11.90 8.04
N PRO A 211 8.80 -13.15 7.72
CA PRO A 211 7.48 -13.66 8.06
C PRO A 211 7.16 -13.39 9.53
N ALA A 212 6.04 -12.72 9.80
CA ALA A 212 5.61 -12.37 11.15
C ALA A 212 5.61 -13.58 12.10
N PHE A 213 5.39 -14.79 11.56
CA PHE A 213 5.45 -16.01 12.34
C PHE A 213 6.85 -16.35 12.87
N LEU A 214 7.98 -15.93 12.27
CA LEU A 214 9.31 -16.24 12.82
C LEU A 214 9.55 -15.53 14.16
N LEU A 215 9.05 -14.30 14.28
CA LEU A 215 9.04 -13.54 15.53
C LEU A 215 8.03 -14.14 16.53
N SER A 216 6.82 -14.50 16.06
CA SER A 216 5.80 -15.12 16.91
C SER A 216 6.09 -16.58 17.29
N SER A 217 6.85 -17.34 16.49
CA SER A 217 7.21 -18.74 16.73
C SER A 217 8.30 -18.86 17.77
N LEU A 218 9.21 -17.88 17.85
CA LEU A 218 10.13 -17.76 18.97
C LEU A 218 9.37 -17.54 20.29
N GLY A 219 8.36 -16.66 20.28
CA GLY A 219 7.48 -16.44 21.43
C GLY A 219 6.64 -17.68 21.79
N LEU A 220 6.07 -18.36 20.80
CA LEU A 220 5.31 -19.59 21.00
C LEU A 220 6.20 -20.73 21.51
N ALA A 221 7.40 -20.90 20.95
CA ALA A 221 8.37 -21.88 21.40
C ALA A 221 8.84 -21.58 22.83
N ALA A 222 9.11 -20.31 23.17
CA ALA A 222 9.44 -19.91 24.53
C ALA A 222 8.28 -20.20 25.50
N ASN A 223 7.04 -19.89 25.14
CA ASN A 223 5.86 -20.20 25.94
C ASN A 223 5.64 -21.71 26.10
N LEU A 224 5.91 -22.50 25.06
CA LEU A 224 5.86 -23.97 25.13
C LEU A 224 6.94 -24.52 26.06
N VAL A 225 8.18 -24.04 25.95
CA VAL A 225 9.29 -24.44 26.83
C VAL A 225 8.97 -24.10 28.29
N LEU A 226 8.58 -22.86 28.56
CA LEU A 226 8.18 -22.41 29.91
C LEU A 226 6.97 -23.20 30.42
N GLY A 227 6.03 -23.52 29.55
CA GLY A 227 4.89 -24.35 29.86
C GLY A 227 5.28 -25.78 30.24
N THR A 228 6.13 -26.43 29.44
CA THR A 228 6.65 -27.77 29.73
C THR A 228 7.47 -27.80 31.02
N ALA A 229 8.31 -26.79 31.26
CA ALA A 229 9.06 -26.66 32.50
C ALA A 229 8.13 -26.49 33.72
N GLY A 230 7.03 -25.74 33.55
CA GLY A 230 5.98 -25.62 34.56
C GLY A 230 5.31 -26.96 34.87
N LEU A 231 4.96 -27.75 33.86
CA LEU A 231 4.39 -29.09 34.05
C LEU A 231 5.35 -30.04 34.77
N ILE A 232 6.64 -30.00 34.43
CA ILE A 232 7.70 -30.80 35.09
C ILE A 232 7.82 -30.42 36.58
N GLN A 233 7.60 -29.15 36.93
CA GLN A 233 7.54 -28.66 38.31
C GLN A 233 6.21 -28.96 39.03
N GLY A 234 5.33 -29.76 38.43
CA GLY A 234 4.03 -30.12 39.02
C GLY A 234 2.96 -29.02 38.92
N ARG A 235 3.17 -27.97 38.11
CA ARG A 235 2.12 -26.98 37.85
C ARG A 235 1.03 -27.62 37.00
N GLY A 236 -0.23 -27.55 37.42
CA GLY A 236 -1.35 -28.12 36.69
C GLY A 236 -1.59 -27.47 35.32
N ILE A 237 -2.23 -28.20 34.40
CA ILE A 237 -2.55 -27.76 33.02
C ILE A 237 -3.33 -26.42 33.00
N GLY A 238 -4.09 -26.11 34.05
CA GLY A 238 -4.79 -24.83 34.19
C GLY A 238 -3.87 -23.61 34.14
N ILE A 239 -2.63 -23.71 34.63
CA ILE A 239 -1.65 -22.61 34.57
C ILE A 239 -1.22 -22.36 33.12
N LEU A 240 -1.06 -23.41 32.31
CA LEU A 240 -0.74 -23.25 30.89
C LEU A 240 -1.85 -22.54 30.12
N ALA A 241 -3.10 -22.94 30.38
CA ALA A 241 -4.25 -22.30 29.77
C ALA A 241 -4.32 -20.80 30.11
N ILE A 242 -4.04 -20.44 31.37
CA ILE A 242 -3.99 -19.04 31.82
C ILE A 242 -2.89 -18.27 31.11
N GLU A 243 -1.66 -18.81 30.99
CA GLU A 243 -0.56 -18.13 30.31
C GLU A 243 -0.80 -17.96 28.80
N LEU A 244 -1.42 -18.95 28.15
CA LEU A 244 -1.87 -18.84 26.76
C LEU A 244 -2.88 -17.71 26.60
N VAL A 245 -3.91 -17.64 27.44
CA VAL A 245 -4.92 -16.57 27.41
C VAL A 245 -4.28 -15.20 27.63
N LYS A 246 -3.37 -15.06 28.61
CA LYS A 246 -2.62 -13.83 28.85
C LYS A 246 -1.79 -13.41 27.64
N SER A 247 -1.10 -14.36 27.00
CA SER A 247 -0.28 -14.08 25.80
C SER A 247 -1.14 -13.61 24.63
N PHE A 248 -2.30 -14.25 24.40
CA PHE A 248 -3.26 -13.82 23.40
C PHE A 248 -3.82 -12.42 23.69
N PHE A 249 -4.21 -12.16 24.94
CA PHE A 249 -4.73 -10.86 25.36
C PHE A 249 -3.68 -9.75 25.24
N SER A 250 -2.44 -10.01 25.64
CA SER A 250 -1.30 -9.09 25.51
C SER A 250 -1.02 -8.78 24.03
N SER A 251 -1.00 -9.81 23.17
CA SER A 251 -0.82 -9.65 21.72
C SER A 251 -1.95 -8.82 21.11
N TYR A 252 -3.19 -9.06 21.52
CA TYR A 252 -4.34 -8.27 21.11
C TYR A 252 -4.19 -6.81 21.52
N LEU A 253 -3.83 -6.53 22.78
CA LEU A 253 -3.68 -5.17 23.28
C LEU A 253 -2.53 -4.42 22.60
N PHE A 254 -1.42 -5.11 22.33
CA PHE A 254 -0.30 -4.55 21.56
C PHE A 254 -0.74 -4.16 20.14
N LEU A 255 -1.41 -5.06 19.42
CA LEU A 255 -1.95 -4.78 18.09
C LEU A 255 -3.02 -3.69 18.11
N PHE A 256 -3.82 -3.63 19.17
CA PHE A 256 -4.83 -2.60 19.38
C PHE A 256 -4.16 -1.23 19.51
N GLY A 257 -3.13 -1.12 20.35
CA GLY A 257 -2.29 0.07 20.47
C GLY A 257 -1.65 0.49 19.14
N LEU A 258 -1.12 -0.47 18.37
CA LEU A 258 -0.57 -0.20 17.04
C LEU A 258 -1.60 0.34 16.05
N GLY A 259 -2.85 -0.11 16.12
CA GLY A 259 -3.95 0.40 15.30
C GLY A 259 -4.46 1.76 15.76
N LEU A 260 -4.40 2.05 17.07
CA LEU A 260 -4.82 3.33 17.63
C LEU A 260 -3.95 4.51 17.16
N ILE A 261 -2.64 4.30 17.01
CA ILE A 261 -1.71 5.36 16.58
C ILE A 261 -2.16 5.99 15.24
N PRO A 262 -2.25 5.24 14.11
CA PRO A 262 -2.75 5.81 12.86
C PRO A 262 -4.19 6.26 12.97
N LEU A 263 -5.06 5.55 13.69
CA LEU A 263 -6.46 5.96 13.84
C LEU A 263 -6.63 7.36 14.43
N ILE A 264 -5.93 7.64 15.54
CA ILE A 264 -6.03 8.91 16.27
C ILE A 264 -5.33 10.02 15.49
N THR A 265 -4.09 9.77 15.07
CA THR A 265 -3.26 10.83 14.47
C THR A 265 -3.56 11.08 12.99
N GLU A 266 -4.31 10.20 12.33
CA GLU A 266 -4.88 10.40 10.99
C GLU A 266 -6.40 10.52 10.98
N TRP A 267 -7.01 10.84 12.13
CA TRP A 267 -8.46 10.94 12.28
C TRP A 267 -9.13 11.81 11.20
N LYS A 268 -8.50 12.92 10.81
CA LYS A 268 -9.00 13.86 9.79
C LYS A 268 -8.82 13.36 8.35
N LYS A 269 -7.86 12.46 8.09
CA LYS A 269 -7.61 11.86 6.77
C LYS A 269 -8.33 10.53 6.56
N ILE A 270 -8.97 9.99 7.60
CA ILE A 270 -9.84 8.81 7.49
C ILE A 270 -11.27 9.28 7.20
N TYR A 271 -11.76 9.04 5.99
CA TYR A 271 -13.07 9.51 5.56
C TYR A 271 -14.15 8.44 5.73
N THR A 272 -14.73 8.36 6.93
CA THR A 272 -15.88 7.51 7.22
C THR A 272 -16.62 7.96 8.50
N LYS A 273 -17.74 7.31 8.82
CA LYS A 273 -18.54 7.56 10.03
C LYS A 273 -17.69 7.30 11.29
N LYS A 274 -17.81 8.17 12.31
CA LYS A 274 -17.03 8.08 13.57
C LYS A 274 -17.12 6.69 14.23
N ILE A 275 -18.30 6.07 14.23
CA ILE A 275 -18.50 4.73 14.79
C ILE A 275 -17.65 3.68 14.07
N ARG A 276 -17.52 3.75 12.74
CA ARG A 276 -16.69 2.80 11.95
C ARG A 276 -15.20 2.99 12.23
N LYS A 277 -14.76 4.23 12.45
CA LYS A 277 -13.39 4.52 12.92
C LYS A 277 -13.11 3.86 14.27
N ILE A 278 -14.00 4.05 15.26
CA ILE A 278 -13.80 3.47 16.60
C ILE A 278 -13.81 1.93 16.53
N LEU A 279 -14.80 1.35 15.85
CA LEU A 279 -14.88 -0.11 15.68
C LEU A 279 -13.65 -0.69 14.99
N SER A 280 -13.06 0.05 14.03
CA SER A 280 -11.84 -0.41 13.33
C SER A 280 -10.66 -0.67 14.27
N ALA A 281 -10.54 0.07 15.38
CA ALA A 281 -9.48 -0.15 16.36
C ALA A 281 -9.60 -1.54 16.99
N PHE A 282 -10.81 -1.95 17.35
CA PHE A 282 -11.08 -3.26 17.96
C PHE A 282 -10.99 -4.40 16.94
N THR A 283 -11.36 -4.15 15.68
CA THR A 283 -11.26 -5.18 14.63
C THR A 283 -9.86 -5.30 14.03
N PHE A 284 -8.98 -4.30 14.19
CA PHE A 284 -7.63 -4.31 13.65
C PHE A 284 -6.77 -5.46 14.20
N PRO A 285 -6.72 -5.74 15.52
CA PRO A 285 -6.06 -6.93 16.05
C PRO A 285 -6.57 -8.23 15.42
N ILE A 286 -7.88 -8.37 15.26
CA ILE A 286 -8.51 -9.55 14.63
C ILE A 286 -8.01 -9.69 13.19
N PHE A 287 -8.04 -8.60 12.42
CA PHE A 287 -7.49 -8.55 11.06
C PHE A 287 -6.03 -8.97 11.01
N MET A 288 -5.19 -8.47 11.92
CA MET A 288 -3.78 -8.81 11.99
C MET A 288 -3.54 -10.27 12.39
N ILE A 289 -4.32 -10.82 13.33
CA ILE A 289 -4.21 -12.22 13.76
C ILE A 289 -4.54 -13.18 12.60
N THR A 290 -5.48 -12.82 11.71
CA THR A 290 -5.75 -13.67 10.51
C THR A 290 -4.53 -13.81 9.59
N TYR A 291 -3.50 -12.96 9.70
CA TYR A 291 -2.25 -13.06 8.94
C TYR A 291 -1.41 -14.27 9.34
N ILE A 292 -1.55 -14.77 10.58
CA ILE A 292 -0.79 -15.91 11.10
C ILE A 292 -1.07 -17.19 10.29
N PRO A 293 -2.33 -17.71 10.21
CA PRO A 293 -2.61 -18.90 9.42
C PRO A 293 -2.35 -18.70 7.93
N ILE A 294 -2.53 -17.49 7.41
CA ILE A 294 -2.22 -17.15 6.01
C ILE A 294 -0.73 -17.30 5.73
N THR A 295 0.13 -16.81 6.62
CA THR A 295 1.59 -16.89 6.45
C THR A 295 2.09 -18.32 6.56
N ILE A 296 1.55 -19.11 7.50
CA ILE A 296 1.83 -20.54 7.60
C ILE A 296 1.44 -21.25 6.29
N ALA A 297 0.23 -21.00 5.78
CA ALA A 297 -0.22 -21.56 4.52
C ALA A 297 0.67 -21.15 3.32
N ALA A 298 1.26 -19.94 3.35
CA ALA A 298 2.15 -19.46 2.30
C ALA A 298 3.44 -20.28 2.16
N MET A 299 3.89 -20.96 3.21
CA MET A 299 5.09 -21.80 3.16
C MET A 299 4.86 -23.06 2.30
N PHE A 300 3.65 -23.62 2.37
CA PHE A 300 3.32 -24.90 1.74
C PHE A 300 2.56 -24.76 0.42
N ARG A 301 1.95 -23.62 0.14
CA ARG A 301 1.17 -23.41 -1.10
C ARG A 301 1.96 -22.71 -2.19
N LYS A 302 1.81 -23.19 -3.43
CA LYS A 302 2.18 -22.42 -4.63
C LYS A 302 1.09 -21.37 -4.87
N VAL A 303 1.50 -20.12 -4.96
CA VAL A 303 0.60 -18.97 -5.15
C VAL A 303 0.94 -18.33 -6.50
N GLY A 304 -0.09 -18.14 -7.33
CA GLY A 304 0.01 -17.40 -8.58
C GLY A 304 -0.72 -16.06 -8.48
N TRP A 305 -0.48 -15.19 -9.45
CA TRP A 305 -1.26 -13.98 -9.63
C TRP A 305 -2.69 -14.34 -10.07
N LYS A 306 -3.69 -13.68 -9.46
CA LYS A 306 -5.09 -13.76 -9.86
C LYS A 306 -5.68 -12.34 -9.86
N PRO A 307 -6.51 -11.97 -10.85
CA PRO A 307 -7.18 -10.69 -10.85
C PRO A 307 -8.02 -10.47 -9.59
N ILE A 308 -8.04 -9.24 -9.11
CA ILE A 308 -8.95 -8.78 -8.07
C ILE A 308 -9.98 -7.89 -8.75
N GLU A 309 -11.26 -8.17 -8.55
CA GLU A 309 -12.33 -7.28 -9.00
C GLU A 309 -12.33 -6.02 -8.14
N HIS A 310 -12.18 -4.87 -8.81
CA HIS A 310 -12.36 -3.54 -8.26
C HIS A 310 -13.80 -3.10 -8.54
N LYS A 311 -14.50 -2.58 -7.53
CA LYS A 311 -15.92 -2.18 -7.64
C LYS A 311 -16.15 -0.74 -7.20
N ALA A 312 -15.22 -0.12 -6.49
CA ALA A 312 -15.34 1.25 -6.03
C ALA A 312 -14.89 2.25 -7.12
N ALA A 313 -15.81 2.56 -8.04
CA ALA A 313 -15.71 3.71 -8.92
C ALA A 313 -16.17 4.96 -8.15
N VAL A 314 -15.23 5.64 -7.49
CA VAL A 314 -15.51 6.86 -6.70
C VAL A 314 -14.57 7.99 -7.10
N THR A 315 -15.04 9.24 -6.99
CA THR A 315 -14.22 10.44 -7.19
C THR A 315 -13.52 10.87 -5.89
N LEU A 316 -12.50 11.73 -5.99
CA LEU A 316 -11.79 12.26 -4.83
C LEU A 316 -12.74 13.04 -3.88
N GLU A 317 -13.71 13.77 -4.44
CA GLU A 317 -14.76 14.46 -3.67
C GLU A 317 -15.62 13.49 -2.86
N GLN A 318 -16.06 12.40 -3.50
CA GLN A 318 -16.86 11.36 -2.85
C GLN A 318 -16.07 10.67 -1.74
N VAL A 319 -14.77 10.42 -1.95
CA VAL A 319 -13.88 9.87 -0.90
C VAL A 319 -13.80 10.82 0.29
N LYS A 320 -13.60 12.12 0.06
CA LYS A 320 -13.47 13.12 1.13
C LYS A 320 -14.81 13.43 1.83
N GLY A 321 -15.93 12.92 1.31
CA GLY A 321 -17.26 13.21 1.83
C GLY A 321 -17.73 14.64 1.51
N ALA A 322 -17.16 15.26 0.47
CA ALA A 322 -17.70 16.51 -0.05
C ALA A 322 -19.09 16.22 -0.68
N PRO A 323 -20.10 17.10 -0.50
CA PRO A 323 -21.34 16.99 -1.23
C PRO A 323 -21.00 16.95 -2.72
N ALA A 324 -21.57 15.99 -3.46
CA ALA A 324 -21.38 15.91 -4.90
C ALA A 324 -21.71 17.28 -5.51
N VAL A 325 -20.74 17.93 -6.15
CA VAL A 325 -21.05 19.12 -6.93
C VAL A 325 -21.92 18.63 -8.08
N ILE A 326 -23.21 18.92 -8.00
CA ILE A 326 -24.11 18.78 -9.14
C ILE A 326 -23.58 19.78 -10.16
N LYS A 327 -22.75 19.30 -11.09
CA LYS A 327 -22.53 19.99 -12.35
C LYS A 327 -23.88 19.99 -13.05
N LEU A 328 -24.65 21.05 -12.84
CA LEU A 328 -25.73 21.42 -13.76
C LEU A 328 -25.05 21.53 -15.13
N GLY A 329 -25.36 20.58 -16.01
CA GLY A 329 -24.87 20.56 -17.36
C GLY A 329 -25.19 21.89 -18.01
N ALA A 330 -24.16 22.60 -18.44
CA ALA A 330 -24.31 23.58 -19.48
C ALA A 330 -24.63 22.79 -20.75
N ASP A 331 -25.88 22.85 -21.20
CA ASP A 331 -26.26 22.81 -22.61
C ASP A 331 -27.71 23.30 -22.74
N HIS A 332 -27.82 24.50 -23.33
CA HIS A 332 -28.95 25.10 -24.04
C HIS A 332 -30.29 25.35 -23.30
N LEU A 333 -30.67 26.63 -23.23
CA LEU A 333 -31.79 27.27 -23.94
C LEU A 333 -31.69 28.79 -23.72
N VAL A 334 -31.21 29.53 -24.72
CA VAL A 334 -32.02 30.32 -25.67
C VAL A 334 -32.83 31.41 -24.96
N ALA A 335 -32.45 32.66 -25.25
CA ALA A 335 -33.25 33.84 -24.96
C ALA A 335 -34.61 33.70 -25.66
N GLU A 336 -35.68 33.55 -24.88
CA GLU A 336 -37.03 33.76 -25.41
C GLU A 336 -37.24 35.26 -25.60
N GLY A 337 -37.10 35.66 -26.87
CA GLY A 337 -37.59 36.92 -27.38
C GLY A 337 -39.10 37.00 -27.18
N GLY A 338 -39.54 38.17 -26.75
CA GLY A 338 -40.94 38.50 -26.59
C GLY A 338 -41.72 38.33 -27.90
N THR A 339 -42.88 37.69 -27.78
CA THR A 339 -43.97 37.83 -28.73
C THR A 339 -45.07 38.65 -28.06
N ARG A 340 -45.23 39.87 -28.59
CA ARG A 340 -46.36 40.76 -28.34
C ARG A 340 -47.62 40.11 -28.93
N ASN A 341 -48.65 39.93 -28.11
CA ASN A 341 -50.03 39.97 -28.57
C ASN A 341 -50.57 41.36 -28.24
N GLY A 342 -51.04 42.07 -29.26
CA GLY A 342 -51.63 43.39 -29.13
C GLY A 342 -53.09 43.33 -28.68
N THR A 343 -53.54 44.45 -28.11
CA THR A 343 -54.78 45.17 -28.43
C THR A 343 -54.77 46.51 -27.68
N ASP A 344 -55.06 47.56 -28.45
CA ASP A 344 -55.69 48.85 -28.12
C ASP A 344 -54.88 49.85 -27.28
N ASP A 345 -54.32 50.92 -27.88
CA ASP A 345 -54.93 52.20 -28.31
C ASP A 345 -54.95 53.25 -27.17
N ILE A 346 -54.87 54.53 -27.58
CA ILE A 346 -55.06 55.78 -26.83
C ILE A 346 -53.79 56.59 -26.48
N SER A 347 -53.45 57.46 -27.44
CA SER A 347 -53.16 58.89 -27.34
C SER A 347 -52.09 59.44 -26.38
N GLY A 348 -51.23 60.30 -26.94
CA GLY A 348 -51.18 61.70 -26.50
C GLY A 348 -49.90 62.19 -25.82
N ARG A 349 -49.09 62.88 -26.64
CA ARG A 349 -48.08 63.91 -26.32
C ARG A 349 -46.70 63.47 -25.84
#